data_AF-A0A958FHR8-F1
#
_entry.id   AF-A0A958FHR8-F1
#
_cell.length_a   1.000
_cell.length_b   1.000
_cell.length_c   1.000
_cell.angle_alpha   90.00
_cell.angle_beta   90.00
_cell.angle_gamma   90.00
#
_symmetry.space_group_name_H-M   'P 1'
#
loop_
_entity.id
_entity.type
_entity.pdbx_description
1 polymer ?
#
loop_
_entity_poly.entity_id
_entity_poly.type
_entity_poly.pdbx_seq_one_letter_code
_entity_poly.pdbx_strand_id
1 'polypeptide(L)' 'GDELQVMYNGVKPSNFERATEVVAKGRYQNGVFMADELLVKCPSKYEAEGVHGVEGEQS' A
#
# COMPACT_ATOMS: atom_id res chain seq x y z
N GLY A 1 11.29 10.36 -13.12
CA GLY A 1 10.58 10.71 -11.88
C GLY A 1 11.61 11.01 -10.83
N ASP A 2 11.25 11.81 -9.83
CA ASP A 2 12.15 12.16 -8.74
C ASP A 2 12.01 11.15 -7.59
N GLU A 3 13.15 10.76 -7.02
CA GLU A 3 13.20 9.85 -5.88
C GLU A 3 13.46 10.64 -4.59
N LEU A 4 12.80 10.25 -3.49
CA LEU A 4 12.96 10.89 -2.19
C LEU A 4 13.18 9.84 -1.11
N GLN A 5 14.24 10.01 -0.32
CA GLN A 5 14.50 9.14 0.80
C GLN A 5 13.48 9.37 1.93
N VAL A 6 12.88 8.28 2.40
CA VAL A 6 11.94 8.27 3.53
C VAL A 6 12.54 7.46 4.69
N MET A 7 12.56 8.04 5.89
CA MET A 7 12.95 7.34 7.12
C MET A 7 11.73 7.15 8.02
N TYR A 8 11.51 5.93 8.50
CA TYR A 8 10.44 5.59 9.44
C TYR A 8 11.01 4.73 10.57
N ASN A 9 10.87 5.21 11.81
CA ASN A 9 11.42 4.55 13.01
C ASN A 9 10.35 3.81 13.83
N GLY A 10 9.11 3.75 13.34
CA GLY A 10 8.02 3.04 14.02
C GLY A 10 8.00 1.54 13.74
N VAL A 11 7.04 0.85 14.34
CA VAL A 11 6.81 -0.58 14.07
C VAL A 11 6.37 -0.76 12.62
N LYS A 12 7.02 -1.68 11.91
CA LYS A 12 6.63 -2.06 10.54
C LYS A 12 5.20 -2.64 10.54
N PRO A 13 4.28 -2.11 9.71
CA PRO A 13 2.95 -2.69 9.57
C PRO A 13 2.99 -4.17 9.18
N SER A 14 2.14 -5.01 9.76
CA SER A 14 2.13 -6.46 9.54
C SER A 14 1.78 -6.87 8.10
N ASN A 15 1.09 -6.01 7.36
CA ASN A 15 0.70 -6.19 5.97
C ASN A 15 1.61 -5.42 4.98
N PHE A 16 2.73 -4.86 5.44
CA PHE A 16 3.59 -4.02 4.61
C PHE A 16 4.12 -4.75 3.36
N GLU A 17 4.49 -6.02 3.47
CA GLU A 17 4.98 -6.83 2.34
C GLU A 17 3.90 -7.11 1.27
N ARG A 18 2.63 -6.96 1.62
CA ARG A 18 1.49 -7.16 0.69
C ARG A 18 0.89 -5.83 0.23
N ALA A 19 1.51 -4.72 0.60
CA ALA A 19 1.09 -3.39 0.18
C ALA A 19 1.39 -3.20 -1.31
N THR A 20 0.42 -2.71 -2.08
CA THR A 20 0.70 -2.18 -3.42
C THR A 20 1.07 -0.71 -3.37
N GLU A 21 0.59 0.00 -2.35
CA GLU A 21 0.87 1.40 -2.13
C GLU A 21 0.99 1.67 -0.63
N VAL A 22 1.92 2.55 -0.27
CA VAL A 22 2.11 3.04 1.10
C VAL A 22 2.05 4.56 1.09
N VAL A 23 1.28 5.13 2.01
CA VAL A 23 1.24 6.57 2.25
C VAL A 23 2.04 6.87 3.50
N ALA A 24 3.10 7.67 3.35
CA ALA A 24 3.90 8.17 4.46
C ALA A 24 3.38 9.55 4.89
N LYS A 25 3.12 9.74 6.18
CA LYS A 25 2.82 11.05 6.77
C LYS A 25 3.95 11.47 7.69
N GLY A 26 4.37 12.72 7.58
CA GLY A 26 5.42 13.26 8.42
C GLY A 26 5.97 14.57 7.88
N ARG A 27 7.26 14.80 8.11
CA ARG A 27 7.93 16.09 7.83
C ARG A 27 9.20 15.91 7.02
N TYR A 28 9.40 16.80 6.05
CA TYR A 28 10.64 16.87 5.28
C TYR A 28 11.67 17.75 5.98
N GLN A 29 12.86 17.21 6.26
CA GLN A 29 13.95 17.92 6.92
C GLN A 29 15.30 17.44 6.38
N ASN A 30 16.22 18.37 6.09
CA ASN A 30 17.61 18.06 5.71
C ASN A 30 17.76 17.06 4.56
N GLY A 31 16.91 17.12 3.53
CA GLY A 31 17.01 16.21 2.38
C GLY A 31 16.29 14.88 2.55
N VAL A 32 15.67 14.63 3.71
CA VAL A 32 15.01 13.35 4.03
C VAL A 32 13.59 13.59 4.52
N PHE A 33 12.66 12.74 4.09
CA PHE A 33 11.30 12.73 4.62
C PHE A 33 11.22 11.83 5.85
N MET A 34 11.02 12.43 7.02
CA MET A 34 10.85 11.72 8.30
C MET A 34 9.37 11.38 8.45
N ALA A 35 9.03 10.10 8.28
CA ALA A 35 7.67 9.61 8.44
C ALA A 35 7.37 9.29 9.91
N ASP A 36 6.26 9.85 10.40
CA ASP A 36 5.71 9.57 11.72
C ASP A 36 4.67 8.41 11.65
N GLU A 37 4.03 8.22 10.49
CA GLU A 37 3.00 7.20 10.26
C GLU A 37 3.10 6.62 8.83
N LEU A 38 2.89 5.30 8.70
CA LEU A 38 2.74 4.61 7.43
C LEU A 38 1.34 3.99 7.32
N LEU A 39 0.60 4.38 6.29
CA LEU A 39 -0.68 3.77 5.94
C LEU A 39 -0.49 2.84 4.75
N VAL A 40 -0.83 1.57 4.94
CA VAL A 40 -0.75 0.55 3.88
C VAL A 40 -2.10 0.46 3.16
N LYS A 41 -2.08 0.58 1.82
CA LYS A 41 -3.25 0.30 0.99
C LYS A 41 -3.11 -1.09 0.38
N CYS A 42 -4.19 -1.86 0.47
CA CYS A 42 -4.32 -3.14 -0.22
C CYS A 42 -5.05 -2.95 -1.56
N PRO A 43 -4.75 -3.77 -2.58
CA PRO A 43 -5.40 -3.71 -3.89
C PRO A 43 -6.89 -4.09 -3.85
N SER A 44 -7.31 -4.81 -2.80
CA SER A 44 -8.64 -5.41 -2.66
C SER A 44 -9.82 -4.45 -2.66
N LYS A 45 -9.60 -3.13 -2.55
CA LYS A 45 -10.71 -2.16 -2.68
C LYS A 45 -11.26 -2.07 -4.12
N TYR A 46 -10.51 -2.54 -5.12
CA TYR A 46 -10.92 -2.55 -6.53
C TYR A 46 -10.95 -3.95 -7.18
N GLU A 47 -10.38 -4.97 -6.55
CA GLU A 47 -10.47 -6.37 -7.05
C GLU A 47 -11.85 -7.02 -6.85
N ALA A 48 -12.86 -6.27 -6.40
CA ALA A 48 -14.24 -6.74 -6.30
C ALA A 48 -15.01 -6.78 -7.64
N GLU A 49 -14.38 -6.39 -8.76
CA GLU A 49 -14.99 -6.44 -10.11
C GLU A 49 -14.31 -7.47 -11.01
N GLY A 50 -14.18 -8.72 -10.54
CA GLY A 50 -13.47 -9.71 -11.34
C GLY A 50 -13.77 -11.18 -11.10
N VAL A 51 -14.74 -11.59 -10.27
CA VAL A 51 -15.09 -13.02 -10.20
C VAL A 51 -16.53 -13.25 -9.73
N HIS A 52 -17.49 -13.23 -10.66
CA HIS A 52 -18.71 -14.02 -10.52
C HIS A 52 -19.27 -14.40 -11.89
N GLY A 53 -19.24 -15.69 -12.22
CA GLY A 53 -19.76 -16.22 -13.48
C GLY A 53 -19.21 -17.60 -13.76
N VAL A 54 -19.72 -18.58 -13.02
CA VAL A 54 -19.35 -20.01 -13.00
C VAL A 54 -19.43 -20.69 -14.36
N GLU A 55 -18.51 -21.63 -14.57
CA GLU A 55 -18.57 -22.68 -15.58
C GLU A 55 -19.71 -23.66 -15.26
N GLY A 56 -20.52 -24.00 -16.27
CA GLY A 56 -21.24 -25.27 -16.35
C GLY A 56 -22.74 -25.25 -16.04
N GLU A 57 -23.56 -25.32 -17.10
CA GLU A 57 -24.74 -26.19 -17.12
C GLU A 57 -24.92 -26.70 -18.55
N GLN A 58 -24.65 -28.00 -18.73
CA GLN A 58 -25.10 -28.79 -19.86
C GLN A 58 -26.59 -29.09 -19.65
N SER A 59 -27.43 -28.80 -20.65
CA SER A 59 -28.62 -29.58 -21.03
C SER A 59 -29.09 -29.15 -22.41
#